data_AF-A0A0A1YNS9-F1
#
_entry.id   AF-A0A0A1YNS9-F1
#
_cell.length_a   1.000
_cell.length_b   1.000
_cell.length_c   1.000
_cell.angle_alpha   90.00
_cell.angle_beta   90.00
_cell.angle_gamma   90.00
#
_symmetry.space_group_name_H-M   'P 1'
#
loop_
_entity.id
_entity.type
_entity.pdbx_description
1 polymer ?
#
loop_
_entity_poly.entity_id
_entity_poly.type
_entity_poly.pdbx_seq_one_letter_code
_entity_poly.pdbx_strand_id
1 'polypeptide(L)' 'MKVEELAGDLFVACPRYITLERFAELTGFKEQKKMLARWVAEGALPTRRFGQHRMIDMHALLQRLRQAKGTQG' A
#
# COMPACT_ATOMS: atom_id res chain seq x y z
N MET A 1 5.01 12.70 -2.04
CA MET A 1 3.92 11.99 -1.35
C MET A 1 4.52 10.90 -0.48
N LYS A 2 3.98 10.70 0.72
CA LYS A 2 4.37 9.63 1.64
C LYS A 2 3.24 8.60 1.76
N VAL A 3 3.55 7.36 2.18
CA VAL A 3 2.57 6.27 2.24
C VAL A 3 1.44 6.58 3.22
N GLU A 4 1.74 7.33 4.28
CA GLU A 4 0.83 7.75 5.35
C GLU A 4 -0.28 8.70 4.87
N GLU A 5 -0.11 9.32 3.70
CA GLU A 5 -1.07 10.24 3.09
C GLU A 5 -2.14 9.51 2.26
N LEU A 6 -2.07 8.18 2.14
CA LEU A 6 -3.06 7.39 1.43
C LEU A 6 -4.41 7.40 2.17
N ALA A 7 -5.48 7.74 1.46
CA ALA A 7 -6.83 7.66 1.98
C ALA A 7 -7.23 6.18 2.16
N GLY A 8 -7.26 5.71 3.41
CA GLY A 8 -7.65 4.33 3.75
C GLY A 8 -9.01 3.90 3.21
N ASP A 9 -9.92 4.85 2.99
CA ASP A 9 -11.28 4.60 2.45
C ASP A 9 -11.26 4.13 0.99
N LEU A 10 -10.14 4.32 0.27
CA LEU A 10 -9.94 3.79 -1.08
C LEU A 10 -9.88 2.25 -1.13
N PHE A 11 -9.75 1.58 0.03
CA PHE A 11 -9.45 0.15 0.10
C PHE A 11 -10.52 -0.69 0.81
N VAL A 12 -11.71 -0.15 1.09
CA VAL A 12 -12.76 -0.82 1.88
C VAL A 12 -13.20 -2.17 1.30
N ALA A 13 -13.18 -2.34 -0.02
CA ALA A 13 -13.51 -3.59 -0.72
C ALA A 13 -12.29 -4.29 -1.33
N CYS A 14 -11.07 -3.92 -0.91
CA CYS A 14 -9.85 -4.44 -1.52
C CYS A 14 -9.52 -5.85 -1.02
N PRO A 15 -9.18 -6.82 -1.90
CA PRO A 15 -8.61 -8.09 -1.46
C PRO A 15 -7.39 -7.88 -0.56
N ARG A 16 -7.18 -8.79 0.39
CA ARG A 16 -6.09 -8.66 1.37
C ARG A 16 -4.71 -8.53 0.72
N TYR A 17 -4.49 -9.24 -0.38
CA TYR A 17 -3.24 -9.19 -1.13
C TYR A 17 -3.52 -8.78 -2.56
N ILE A 18 -2.81 -7.75 -3.04
CA ILE A 18 -2.90 -7.31 -4.43
C ILE A 18 -1.51 -7.11 -5.03
N THR A 19 -1.43 -7.12 -6.37
CA THR A 19 -0.19 -6.81 -7.08
C THR A 19 0.17 -5.33 -6.93
N LEU A 20 1.44 -4.99 -7.13
CA LEU A 20 1.88 -3.59 -7.17
C LEU A 20 1.17 -2.81 -8.28
N GLU A 21 0.87 -3.47 -9.39
CA GLU A 21 0.12 -2.88 -10.50
C GLU A 21 -1.31 -2.54 -10.07
N ARG A 22 -2.05 -3.49 -9.50
CA ARG A 22 -3.42 -3.23 -9.03
C ARG A 22 -3.44 -2.16 -7.93
N PHE A 23 -2.44 -2.15 -7.06
CA PHE A 23 -2.27 -1.09 -6.08
C PHE A 23 -2.12 0.28 -6.76
N ALA A 24 -1.25 0.39 -7.77
CA ALA A 24 -1.05 1.61 -8.53
C ALA A 24 -2.34 2.10 -9.20
N GLU A 25 -3.19 1.19 -9.67
CA GLU A 25 -4.50 1.56 -10.23
C GLU A 25 -5.44 2.15 -9.17
N LEU A 26 -5.55 1.50 -8.02
CA LEU A 26 -6.45 1.93 -6.94
C LEU A 26 -6.02 3.27 -6.33
N THR A 27 -4.73 3.58 -6.33
CA THR A 27 -4.19 4.83 -5.79
C THR A 27 -4.00 5.93 -6.84
N GLY A 28 -4.32 5.68 -8.11
CA GLY A 28 -4.08 6.65 -9.20
C GLY A 28 -2.59 6.86 -9.56
N PHE A 29 -1.70 5.94 -9.15
CA PHE A 29 -0.25 6.02 -9.35
C PHE A 29 0.25 5.18 -10.52
N LYS A 30 -0.58 4.94 -11.55
CA LYS A 30 -0.23 4.11 -12.71
C LYS A 30 1.08 4.57 -13.39
N GLU A 31 1.32 5.89 -13.44
CA GLU A 31 2.53 6.49 -14.04
C GLU A 31 3.72 6.56 -13.07
N GLN A 32 3.53 6.27 -11.79
CA GLN A 32 4.52 6.48 -10.72
C GLN A 32 5.14 5.15 -10.25
N LYS A 33 5.29 4.18 -11.17
CA LYS A 33 5.78 2.83 -10.88
C LYS A 33 7.15 2.81 -10.18
N LYS A 34 8.06 3.73 -10.53
CA LYS A 34 9.38 3.85 -9.88
C LYS A 34 9.27 4.24 -8.40
N MET A 35 8.37 5.16 -8.07
CA MET A 35 8.12 5.57 -6.69
C MET A 35 7.53 4.41 -5.88
N LEU A 36 6.56 3.70 -6.44
CA LEU A 36 5.95 2.54 -5.79
C LEU A 36 6.94 1.40 -5.55
N ALA A 37 7.80 1.11 -6.53
CA ALA A 37 8.87 0.12 -6.37
C ALA A 37 9.84 0.51 -5.25
N ARG A 38 10.17 1.81 -5.14
CA ARG A 38 11.01 2.34 -4.06
C ARG A 38 10.36 2.14 -2.69
N TRP A 39 9.07 2.45 -2.52
CA TRP A 39 8.37 2.21 -1.27
C TRP A 39 8.33 0.74 -0.85
N VAL A 40 8.25 -0.17 -1.83
CA VAL A 40 8.35 -1.60 -1.58
C VAL A 40 9.76 -2.00 -1.15
N ALA A 41 10.80 -1.41 -1.75
CA ALA A 41 12.20 -1.68 -1.41
C ALA A 41 12.56 -1.15 -0.02
N GLU A 42 12.04 0.03 0.35
CA GLU A 42 12.26 0.70 1.63
C GLU A 42 11.38 0.14 2.77
N GLY A 43 10.46 -0.79 2.48
CA GLY A 43 9.55 -1.37 3.48
C GLY A 43 8.38 -0.46 3.90
N ALA A 44 8.25 0.70 3.26
CA ALA A 44 7.17 1.65 3.49
C ALA A 44 5.81 1.04 3.10
N LEU A 45 5.75 0.30 1.99
CA LEU A 45 4.60 -0.55 1.67
C LEU A 45 4.75 -1.93 2.33
N PRO A 46 3.80 -2.36 3.18
CA PRO A 46 3.83 -3.71 3.71
C PRO A 46 3.60 -4.71 2.58
N THR A 47 4.47 -5.70 2.47
CA THR A 47 4.38 -6.73 1.44
C THR A 47 4.50 -8.13 2.01
N ARG A 48 3.93 -9.09 1.30
CA ARG A 48 4.06 -10.52 1.55
C ARG A 48 4.59 -11.21 0.30
N ARG A 49 5.48 -12.19 0.48
CA ARG A 49 6.02 -12.99 -0.62
C ARG A 49 5.27 -14.33 -0.69
N PHE A 50 4.81 -14.67 -1.89
CA PHE A 50 4.18 -15.94 -2.25
C PHE A 50 4.99 -16.55 -3.40
N GLY A 51 5.88 -17.49 -3.09
CA GLY A 51 6.84 -18.02 -4.06
C GLY A 51 7.73 -16.92 -4.64
N GLN A 52 7.60 -16.66 -5.94
CA GLN A 52 8.32 -15.58 -6.63
C GLN A 52 7.55 -14.26 -6.68
N HIS A 53 6.27 -14.26 -6.32
CA HIS A 53 5.42 -13.07 -6.37
C HIS A 53 5.51 -12.28 -5.06
N ARG A 54 5.68 -10.96 -5.18
CA ARG A 54 5.57 -10.01 -4.07
C ARG A 54 4.25 -9.26 -4.21
N MET A 55 3.41 -9.35 -3.18
CA MET A 55 2.10 -8.71 -3.14
C MET A 55 2.04 -7.69 -2.00
N ILE A 56 1.26 -6.64 -2.16
CA ILE A 56 0.99 -5.64 -1.13
C ILE A 56 -0.01 -6.25 -0.13
N ASP A 57 0.29 -6.17 1.17
CA ASP A 57 -0.63 -6.56 2.23
C ASP A 57 -1.51 -5.36 2.60
N MET A 58 -2.71 -5.32 2.02
CA MET A 58 -3.66 -4.23 2.19
C MET A 58 -4.19 -4.13 3.62
N HIS A 59 -4.30 -5.27 4.31
CA HIS A 59 -4.74 -5.29 5.70
C HIS A 59 -3.69 -4.64 6.61
N ALA A 60 -2.41 -5.02 6.46
CA ALA A 60 -1.32 -4.38 7.19
C ALA A 60 -1.18 -2.89 6.86
N LEU A 61 -1.37 -2.52 5.59
CA LEU A 61 -1.35 -1.11 5.18
C LEU A 61 -2.47 -0.32 5.85
N LEU A 62 -3.70 -0.81 5.82
CA LEU A 62 -4.84 -0.16 6.47
C LEU A 62 -4.65 -0.01 7.99
N GLN A 63 -4.05 -1.01 8.64
CA GLN A 63 -3.69 -0.89 10.06
C GLN A 63 -2.68 0.22 10.31
N ARG A 64 -1.61 0.32 9.50
CA ARG A 64 -0.62 1.41 9.59
C ARG A 64 -1.26 2.78 9.38
N LEU A 65 -2.14 2.91 8.36
CA LEU A 65 -2.84 4.17 8.07
C LEU A 65 -3.77 4.59 9.21
N ARG A 66 -4.48 3.65 9.83
CA ARG A 66 -5.33 3.91 11.00
C ARG A 66 -4.52 4.37 12.22
N GLN A 67 -3.37 3.73 12.47
CA GLN A 67 -2.46 4.12 13.56
C GLN A 67 -1.88 5.52 13.34
N ALA A 68 -1.46 5.82 12.10
CA ALA A 68 -0.97 7.15 11.74
C ALA A 68 -2.02 8.24 11.98
N LYS A 69 -3.30 7.96 11.68
CA LYS A 69 -4.42 8.87 11.97
C LYS A 69 -4.74 8.98 13.47
N GLY A 70 -4.58 7.90 14.24
CA GLY A 70 -4.85 7.88 15.68
C GLY A 70 -3.77 8.54 16.56
N THR A 71 -2.61 8.89 16.00
CA THR A 71 -1.51 9.57 16.71
C THR A 71 -1.63 11.11 16.64
N GLN A 72 -2.72 11.64 16.10
CA GLN A 72 -3.06 13.08 16.13
C GLN A 72 -4.15 13.39 17.17
N GLY A 73 -4.07 12.75 18.33
CA GLY A 73 -4.90 13.02 19.51
C GLY A 73 -4.09 13.71 20.60
#